data_AF-A0A229S0Z9-F1
#
_entry.id   AF-A0A229S0Z9-F1
#
_cell.length_a   1.000
_cell.length_b   1.000
_cell.length_c   1.000
_cell.angle_alpha   90.00
_cell.angle_beta   90.00
_cell.angle_gamma   90.00
#
_symmetry.space_group_name_H-M   'P 1'
#
loop_
_entity.id
_entity.type
_entity.pdbx_description
1 polymer ?
#
loop_
_entity_poly.entity_id
_entity_poly.type
_entity_poly.pdbx_seq_one_letter_code
_entity_poly.pdbx_strand_id
1 'polypeptide(L)'
;MTRFSSLRPFTRIAAALVFAGAMVTLPTGAASAAPLPGPVTKNLTFTCEMPLIGARQVTAAVTATFPDAVAAGSPIDVTGFSVAVSLDGDIVSALNLIGAATIDGTASANVGVDYNGTELGVTLNGLGFPVTAVPQDGPLGIVITGPIPGLTVKKPGSIAFTVGGGFTGKVTPKRADGTPTDLGTFDLPCGMDPGQDASLATVTVN
;
A
#
# COMPACT_ATOMS: atom_id res chain seq x y z
N MET A 1 67.66 -6.53 -55.82
CA MET A 1 68.84 -7.37 -55.50
C MET A 1 68.38 -8.50 -54.59
N THR A 2 68.68 -9.71 -55.03
CA THR A 2 68.26 -11.04 -54.56
C THR A 2 68.85 -11.41 -53.20
N ARG A 3 68.17 -12.35 -52.50
CA ARG A 3 68.64 -13.38 -51.52
C ARG A 3 67.75 -13.36 -50.25
N PHE A 4 67.34 -14.46 -49.61
CA PHE A 4 67.74 -15.87 -49.64
C PHE A 4 66.55 -16.78 -49.28
N SER A 5 66.53 -17.97 -49.88
CA SER A 5 65.69 -19.12 -49.53
C SER A 5 66.22 -19.82 -48.28
N SER A 6 65.33 -20.35 -47.42
CA SER A 6 65.54 -21.62 -46.71
C SER A 6 64.24 -22.14 -46.11
N LEU A 7 64.05 -23.44 -46.24
CA LEU A 7 62.84 -24.24 -46.01
C LEU A 7 62.94 -25.01 -44.68
N ARG A 8 61.76 -25.19 -44.04
CA ARG A 8 61.30 -26.39 -43.28
C ARG A 8 61.85 -26.63 -41.85
N PRO A 9 61.23 -27.53 -41.03
CA PRO A 9 59.81 -27.76 -40.72
C PRO A 9 59.60 -28.05 -39.20
N PHE A 10 58.41 -28.55 -38.80
CA PHE A 10 58.02 -29.03 -37.45
C PHE A 10 57.78 -27.92 -36.42
N THR A 11 56.65 -27.83 -35.72
CA THR A 11 55.95 -28.91 -35.01
C THR A 11 54.49 -28.53 -34.85
N ARG A 12 53.60 -29.51 -35.09
CA ARG A 12 52.17 -29.42 -34.79
C ARG A 12 51.99 -29.30 -33.27
N ILE A 13 51.41 -28.20 -32.80
CA ILE A 13 50.73 -28.16 -31.51
C ILE A 13 49.29 -27.74 -31.80
N ALA A 14 48.41 -28.74 -31.80
CA ALA A 14 46.97 -28.55 -31.85
C ALA A 14 46.53 -27.95 -30.51
N ALA A 15 46.26 -26.64 -30.49
CA ALA A 15 45.57 -26.00 -29.38
C ALA A 15 44.07 -26.32 -29.52
N ALA A 16 43.58 -27.24 -28.70
CA ALA A 16 42.17 -27.49 -28.52
C ALA A 16 41.53 -26.29 -27.81
N LEU A 17 40.86 -25.43 -28.59
CA LEU A 17 40.02 -24.35 -28.08
C LEU A 17 38.73 -24.96 -27.51
N VAL A 18 38.70 -25.11 -26.19
CA VAL A 18 37.47 -25.41 -25.43
C VAL A 18 36.64 -24.13 -25.41
N PHE A 19 35.65 -24.03 -26.30
CA PHE A 19 34.60 -23.01 -26.21
C PHE A 19 33.69 -23.35 -25.01
N ALA A 20 33.98 -22.75 -23.86
CA ALA A 20 33.04 -22.70 -22.74
C ALA A 20 31.87 -21.77 -23.15
N GLY A 21 30.76 -22.36 -23.57
CA GLY A 21 29.53 -21.65 -23.87
C GLY A 21 28.97 -20.99 -22.60
N ALA A 22 29.04 -19.66 -22.54
CA ALA A 22 28.33 -18.87 -21.55
C ALA A 22 26.83 -18.94 -21.84
N MET A 23 26.10 -19.79 -21.10
CA MET A 23 24.65 -19.75 -21.09
C MET A 23 24.22 -18.44 -20.41
N VAL A 24 23.70 -17.51 -21.19
CA VAL A 24 22.99 -16.33 -20.70
C VAL A 24 21.67 -16.80 -20.13
N THR A 25 21.60 -17.00 -18.82
CA THR A 25 20.33 -17.22 -18.11
C THR A 25 19.58 -15.90 -18.06
N LEU A 26 18.57 -15.73 -18.92
CA LEU A 26 17.62 -14.64 -18.78
C LEU A 26 16.90 -14.79 -17.42
N PRO A 27 16.77 -13.73 -16.61
CA PRO A 27 15.91 -13.77 -15.45
C PRO A 27 14.47 -13.92 -15.94
N THR A 28 13.84 -15.05 -15.65
CA THR A 28 12.39 -15.21 -15.76
C THR A 28 11.78 -14.26 -14.74
N GLY A 29 11.36 -13.07 -15.19
CA GLY A 29 10.55 -12.17 -14.38
C GLY A 29 9.32 -12.94 -13.91
N ALA A 30 9.17 -13.11 -12.60
CA ALA A 30 7.94 -13.64 -12.03
C ALA A 30 6.81 -12.71 -12.44
N ALA A 31 5.93 -13.17 -13.33
CA ALA A 31 4.66 -12.49 -13.56
C ALA A 31 3.90 -12.56 -12.23
N SER A 32 3.85 -11.44 -11.49
CA SER A 32 3.01 -11.32 -10.31
C SER A 32 1.58 -11.59 -10.72
N ALA A 33 1.05 -12.74 -10.31
CA ALA A 33 -0.36 -13.05 -10.51
C ALA A 33 -1.19 -11.99 -9.77
N ALA A 34 -2.23 -11.47 -10.42
CA ALA A 34 -3.15 -10.54 -9.78
C ALA A 34 -3.74 -11.19 -8.52
N PRO A 35 -3.86 -10.47 -7.39
CA PRO A 35 -4.39 -11.04 -6.17
C PRO A 35 -5.78 -11.62 -6.40
N LEU A 36 -5.97 -12.88 -5.97
CA LEU A 36 -7.25 -13.55 -6.05
C LEU A 36 -8.25 -12.90 -5.09
N PRO A 37 -9.53 -12.87 -5.44
CA PRO A 37 -10.59 -12.40 -4.56
C PRO A 37 -10.76 -13.30 -3.32
N GLY A 38 -11.48 -12.79 -2.31
CA GLY A 38 -11.56 -13.34 -0.96
C GLY A 38 -11.07 -12.36 0.12
N PRO A 39 -10.81 -12.85 1.35
CA PRO A 39 -10.22 -12.05 2.42
C PRO A 39 -8.78 -11.65 2.08
N VAL A 40 -8.49 -10.36 2.15
CA VAL A 40 -7.15 -9.80 1.95
C VAL A 40 -6.77 -8.93 3.13
N THR A 41 -5.49 -9.00 3.52
CA THR A 41 -4.84 -8.03 4.40
C THR A 41 -3.60 -7.50 3.68
N LYS A 42 -3.46 -6.17 3.63
CA LYS A 42 -2.31 -5.50 3.03
C LYS A 42 -1.67 -4.55 4.04
N ASN A 43 -0.39 -4.75 4.30
CA ASN A 43 0.41 -3.88 5.14
C ASN A 43 1.11 -2.85 4.26
N LEU A 44 0.89 -1.58 4.55
CA LEU A 44 1.41 -0.44 3.80
C LEU A 44 1.96 0.60 4.78
N THR A 45 2.98 1.32 4.33
CA THR A 45 3.55 2.44 5.04
C THR A 45 3.11 3.74 4.38
N PHE A 46 2.68 4.70 5.19
CA PHE A 46 2.30 6.03 4.77
C PHE A 46 3.16 7.06 5.52
N THR A 47 3.46 8.17 4.86
CA THR A 47 4.04 9.34 5.50
C THR A 47 2.94 10.38 5.72
N CYS A 48 2.71 10.74 6.98
CA CYS A 48 1.69 11.71 7.40
C CYS A 48 2.33 13.02 7.87
N GLU A 49 1.79 14.16 7.43
CA GLU A 49 2.26 15.48 7.85
C GLU A 49 1.63 15.88 9.19
N MET A 50 2.40 15.80 10.26
CA MET A 50 1.92 16.12 11.60
C MET A 50 2.18 17.58 11.95
N PRO A 51 1.19 18.30 12.53
CA PRO A 51 1.33 19.74 12.79
C PRO A 51 2.53 20.16 13.65
N LEU A 52 2.91 19.32 14.62
CA LEU A 52 3.94 19.67 15.62
C LEU A 52 5.31 19.04 15.36
N ILE A 53 5.32 17.86 14.75
CA ILE A 53 6.55 17.07 14.59
C ILE A 53 6.94 16.86 13.12
N GLY A 54 6.13 17.34 12.17
CA GLY A 54 6.36 17.20 10.74
C GLY A 54 6.03 15.81 10.21
N ALA A 55 6.60 15.47 9.05
CA ALA A 55 6.42 14.17 8.41
C ALA A 55 6.81 12.99 9.33
N ARG A 56 5.89 12.05 9.52
CA ARG A 56 6.13 10.79 10.24
C ARG A 56 5.56 9.61 9.50
N GLN A 57 6.29 8.50 9.54
CA GLN A 57 5.81 7.25 8.98
C GLN A 57 4.80 6.59 9.91
N VAL A 58 3.78 6.02 9.31
CA VAL A 58 2.67 5.35 9.96
C VAL A 58 2.43 4.05 9.21
N THR A 59 2.34 2.94 9.93
CA THR A 59 2.01 1.64 9.32
C THR A 59 0.52 1.40 9.40
N ALA A 60 -0.04 0.90 8.29
CA ALA A 60 -1.45 0.61 8.14
C ALA A 60 -1.64 -0.82 7.59
N ALA A 61 -2.46 -1.61 8.27
CA ALA A 61 -2.92 -2.91 7.82
C ALA A 61 -4.37 -2.78 7.33
N VAL A 62 -4.54 -2.71 6.02
CA VAL A 62 -5.84 -2.63 5.34
C VAL A 62 -6.39 -4.04 5.18
N THR A 63 -7.57 -4.31 5.71
CA THR A 63 -8.26 -5.60 5.57
C THR A 63 -9.60 -5.39 4.87
N ALA A 64 -9.95 -6.30 3.96
CA ALA A 64 -11.25 -6.34 3.29
C ALA A 64 -11.49 -7.74 2.73
N THR A 65 -12.74 -8.06 2.43
CA THR A 65 -13.14 -9.31 1.78
C THR A 65 -13.89 -9.00 0.50
N PHE A 66 -13.36 -9.46 -0.62
CA PHE A 66 -13.93 -9.28 -1.94
C PHE A 66 -14.67 -10.55 -2.39
N PRO A 67 -15.79 -10.43 -3.12
CA PRO A 67 -16.46 -11.57 -3.72
C PRO A 67 -15.63 -12.15 -4.88
N ASP A 68 -15.69 -13.46 -5.09
CA ASP A 68 -14.92 -14.14 -6.14
C ASP A 68 -15.29 -13.67 -7.55
N ALA A 69 -16.60 -13.59 -7.79
CA ALA A 69 -17.17 -13.06 -9.01
C ALA A 69 -18.57 -12.51 -8.71
N VAL A 70 -19.04 -11.63 -9.58
CA VAL A 70 -20.41 -11.09 -9.54
C VAL A 70 -21.05 -11.17 -10.92
N ALA A 71 -22.37 -11.18 -10.98
CA ALA A 71 -23.08 -11.05 -12.24
C ALA A 71 -23.11 -9.57 -12.68
N ALA A 72 -23.08 -9.32 -13.99
CA ALA A 72 -23.28 -7.98 -14.54
C ALA A 72 -24.60 -7.37 -14.04
N GLY A 73 -24.51 -6.15 -13.52
CA GLY A 73 -25.64 -5.44 -12.93
C GLY A 73 -25.90 -5.73 -11.45
N SER A 74 -25.17 -6.67 -10.84
CA SER A 74 -25.16 -6.87 -9.39
C SER A 74 -24.14 -5.95 -8.70
N PRO A 75 -24.39 -5.54 -7.44
CA PRO A 75 -23.39 -4.82 -6.65
C PRO A 75 -22.22 -5.73 -6.28
N ILE A 76 -21.03 -5.15 -6.24
CA ILE A 76 -19.82 -5.77 -5.67
C ILE A 76 -19.80 -5.44 -4.19
N ASP A 77 -20.23 -6.39 -3.38
CA ASP A 77 -20.33 -6.23 -1.93
C ASP A 77 -19.00 -6.57 -1.26
N VAL A 78 -18.19 -5.54 -1.01
CA VAL A 78 -16.96 -5.66 -0.21
C VAL A 78 -17.32 -5.59 1.27
N THR A 79 -16.85 -6.58 2.03
CA THR A 79 -17.17 -6.70 3.46
C THR A 79 -15.91 -6.74 4.32
N GLY A 80 -16.06 -6.64 5.64
CA GLY A 80 -14.92 -6.76 6.58
C GLY A 80 -13.88 -5.65 6.46
N PHE A 81 -14.24 -4.51 5.87
CA PHE A 81 -13.32 -3.40 5.70
C PHE A 81 -12.88 -2.82 7.06
N SER A 82 -11.57 -2.78 7.28
CA SER A 82 -10.95 -2.09 8.40
C SER A 82 -9.52 -1.70 8.08
N VAL A 83 -9.03 -0.66 8.75
CA VAL A 83 -7.63 -0.25 8.68
C VAL A 83 -7.08 -0.16 10.09
N ALA A 84 -6.21 -1.09 10.46
CA ALA A 84 -5.46 -1.02 11.71
C ALA A 84 -4.22 -0.15 11.48
N VAL A 85 -4.07 0.89 12.27
CA VAL A 85 -2.99 1.87 12.15
C VAL A 85 -2.15 1.86 13.43
N SER A 86 -0.83 1.90 13.29
CA SER A 86 0.09 2.02 14.42
C SER A 86 0.81 3.36 14.39
N LEU A 87 0.60 4.15 15.44
CA LEU A 87 1.31 5.38 15.74
C LEU A 87 2.49 5.04 16.65
N ASP A 88 3.69 5.54 16.33
CA ASP A 88 4.90 5.25 17.11
C ASP A 88 4.96 6.04 18.43
N GLY A 89 6.03 5.79 19.21
CA GLY A 89 6.25 6.46 20.49
C GLY A 89 6.53 7.95 20.38
N ASP A 90 7.06 8.44 19.25
CA ASP A 90 7.31 9.88 19.06
C ASP A 90 5.98 10.62 18.85
N ILE A 91 5.06 10.02 18.11
CA ILE A 91 3.69 10.52 17.94
C ILE A 91 2.96 10.56 19.29
N VAL A 92 3.04 9.47 20.05
CA VAL A 92 2.43 9.40 21.40
C VAL A 92 3.05 10.43 22.34
N SER A 93 4.36 10.62 22.30
CA SER A 93 5.04 11.64 23.10
C SER A 93 4.57 13.06 22.74
N ALA A 94 4.38 13.35 21.45
CA ALA A 94 3.84 14.63 20.99
C ALA A 94 2.39 14.86 21.46
N LEU A 95 1.55 13.82 21.45
CA LEU A 95 0.18 13.87 21.98
C LEU A 95 0.17 14.14 23.49
N ASN A 96 1.05 13.47 24.26
CA ASN A 96 1.18 13.72 25.70
C ASN A 96 1.68 15.15 25.99
N LEU A 97 2.59 15.69 25.16
CA LEU A 97 3.12 17.06 25.33
C LEU A 97 2.03 18.13 25.23
N ILE A 98 1.00 17.91 24.41
CA ILE A 98 -0.16 18.80 24.30
C ILE A 98 -1.29 18.45 25.29
N GLY A 99 -1.03 17.52 26.21
CA GLY A 99 -1.99 17.11 27.25
C GLY A 99 -3.14 16.24 26.74
N ALA A 100 -2.97 15.56 25.61
CA ALA A 100 -3.98 14.64 25.10
C ALA A 100 -4.02 13.36 25.94
N ALA A 101 -5.16 13.08 26.56
CA ALA A 101 -5.45 11.81 27.22
C ALA A 101 -6.19 10.83 26.29
N THR A 102 -6.93 11.36 25.31
CA THR A 102 -7.63 10.56 24.30
C THR A 102 -7.55 11.22 22.93
N ILE A 103 -7.76 10.43 21.88
CA ILE A 103 -7.95 10.89 20.51
C ILE A 103 -9.20 10.24 19.92
N ASP A 104 -9.92 10.97 19.07
CA ASP A 104 -10.92 10.43 18.15
C ASP A 104 -10.81 11.13 16.80
N GLY A 105 -11.43 10.55 15.77
CA GLY A 105 -11.34 11.16 14.48
C GLY A 105 -12.19 10.51 13.40
N THR A 106 -12.25 11.22 12.29
CA THR A 106 -12.81 10.75 11.02
C THR A 106 -11.71 10.69 9.99
N ALA A 107 -11.95 10.03 8.86
CA ALA A 107 -11.01 9.98 7.77
C ALA A 107 -11.69 9.84 6.42
N SER A 108 -10.94 10.16 5.38
CA SER A 108 -11.20 9.76 4.01
C SER A 108 -9.98 9.05 3.42
N ALA A 109 -10.22 8.12 2.50
CA ALA A 109 -9.17 7.34 1.87
C ALA A 109 -9.45 7.19 0.38
N ASN A 110 -8.40 7.29 -0.44
CA ASN A 110 -8.48 6.97 -1.85
C ASN A 110 -8.41 5.45 -2.04
N VAL A 111 -9.17 4.96 -3.03
CA VAL A 111 -9.13 3.58 -3.50
C VAL A 111 -8.98 3.64 -5.01
N GLY A 112 -7.98 2.94 -5.53
CA GLY A 112 -7.86 2.78 -6.97
C GLY A 112 -8.77 1.64 -7.41
N VAL A 113 -9.68 1.94 -8.32
CA VAL A 113 -10.53 0.95 -8.98
C VAL A 113 -10.21 1.02 -10.45
N ASP A 114 -9.83 -0.10 -11.07
CA ASP A 114 -9.60 -0.17 -12.51
C ASP A 114 -10.62 -1.13 -13.12
N TYR A 115 -11.36 -0.67 -14.13
CA TYR A 115 -12.28 -1.51 -14.90
C TYR A 115 -11.76 -1.68 -16.32
N ASN A 116 -11.32 -2.90 -16.66
CA ASN A 116 -10.78 -3.24 -17.98
C ASN A 116 -9.69 -2.25 -18.48
N GLY A 117 -8.79 -1.79 -17.59
CA GLY A 117 -7.72 -0.84 -17.91
C GLY A 117 -8.15 0.63 -17.86
N THR A 118 -9.38 0.92 -17.41
CA THR A 118 -9.86 2.28 -17.17
C THR A 118 -9.91 2.57 -15.68
N GLU A 119 -9.06 3.49 -15.22
CA GLU A 119 -9.04 3.92 -13.83
C GLU A 119 -10.29 4.74 -13.47
N LEU A 120 -10.91 4.34 -12.36
CA LEU A 120 -12.04 4.96 -11.70
C LEU A 120 -11.56 5.39 -10.32
N GLY A 121 -11.31 6.69 -10.16
CA GLY A 121 -10.95 7.24 -8.85
C GLY A 121 -12.13 7.13 -7.88
N VAL A 122 -11.94 6.42 -6.76
CA VAL A 122 -12.94 6.33 -5.69
C VAL A 122 -12.36 6.91 -4.40
N THR A 123 -13.17 7.68 -3.69
CA THR A 123 -12.84 8.16 -2.34
C THR A 123 -13.85 7.60 -1.36
N LEU A 124 -13.34 6.84 -0.39
CA LEU A 124 -14.10 6.41 0.77
C LEU A 124 -14.19 7.58 1.74
N ASN A 125 -15.42 7.96 2.07
CA ASN A 125 -15.72 9.02 3.04
C ASN A 125 -16.47 8.43 4.23
N GLY A 126 -16.50 9.17 5.34
CA GLY A 126 -17.20 8.73 6.55
C GLY A 126 -16.50 7.57 7.25
N LEU A 127 -15.19 7.39 7.00
CA LEU A 127 -14.37 6.53 7.83
C LEU A 127 -14.13 7.22 9.17
N GLY A 128 -13.83 6.44 10.20
CA GLY A 128 -13.45 6.99 11.49
C GLY A 128 -13.05 5.94 12.50
N PHE A 129 -12.57 6.40 13.64
CA PHE A 129 -12.22 5.57 14.78
C PHE A 129 -12.81 6.21 16.05
N PRO A 130 -13.24 5.38 17.01
CA PRO A 130 -13.83 5.87 18.25
C PRO A 130 -12.77 6.50 19.16
N VAL A 131 -13.24 7.11 20.25
CA VAL A 131 -12.37 7.61 21.33
C VAL A 131 -11.42 6.51 21.78
N THR A 132 -10.13 6.79 21.67
CA THR A 132 -9.04 5.87 22.00
C THR A 132 -8.12 6.55 23.02
N ALA A 133 -7.74 5.83 24.08
CA ALA A 133 -6.84 6.33 25.10
C ALA A 133 -5.42 6.48 24.56
N VAL A 134 -4.77 7.60 24.88
CA VAL A 134 -3.36 7.82 24.59
C VAL A 134 -2.54 7.22 25.75
N PRO A 135 -1.66 6.24 25.50
CA PRO A 135 -0.79 5.71 26.55
C PRO A 135 0.24 6.76 26.97
N GLN A 136 0.83 6.58 28.16
CA GLN A 136 1.89 7.48 28.65
C GLN A 136 3.15 7.39 27.78
N ASP A 137 3.45 6.21 27.27
CA ASP A 137 4.60 5.88 26.44
C ASP A 137 4.30 4.71 25.49
N GLY A 138 5.22 4.46 24.55
CA GLY A 138 5.10 3.37 23.58
C GLY A 138 4.13 3.66 22.43
N PRO A 139 3.88 2.67 21.56
CA PRO A 139 3.02 2.85 20.39
C PRO A 139 1.53 2.85 20.74
N LEU A 140 0.74 3.53 19.91
CA LEU A 140 -0.72 3.56 19.98
C LEU A 140 -1.32 2.93 18.71
N GLY A 141 -2.13 1.88 18.89
CA GLY A 141 -2.92 1.28 17.83
C GLY A 141 -4.32 1.89 17.74
N ILE A 142 -4.78 2.21 16.54
CA ILE A 142 -6.18 2.59 16.27
C ILE A 142 -6.75 1.72 15.16
N VAL A 143 -8.07 1.53 15.15
CA VAL A 143 -8.78 0.80 14.09
C VAL A 143 -9.80 1.73 13.47
N ILE A 144 -9.60 2.02 12.18
CA ILE A 144 -10.49 2.84 11.38
C ILE A 144 -11.47 1.92 10.65
N THR A 145 -12.74 2.24 10.74
CA THR A 145 -13.81 1.54 10.01
C THR A 145 -14.74 2.57 9.37
N GLY A 146 -15.61 2.11 8.47
CA GLY A 146 -16.60 2.98 7.85
C GLY A 146 -17.33 2.29 6.70
N PRO A 147 -18.28 3.00 6.08
CA PRO A 147 -19.07 2.44 4.99
C PRO A 147 -18.22 2.28 3.73
N ILE A 148 -18.38 1.15 3.05
CA ILE A 148 -17.88 0.96 1.68
C ILE A 148 -19.04 1.14 0.72
N PRO A 149 -18.97 2.09 -0.22
CA PRO A 149 -20.02 2.26 -1.22
C PRO A 149 -20.02 1.05 -2.16
N GLY A 150 -21.22 0.53 -2.44
CA GLY A 150 -21.39 -0.54 -3.42
C GLY A 150 -21.07 -0.04 -4.83
N LEU A 151 -20.27 -0.81 -5.58
CA LEU A 151 -19.98 -0.57 -6.99
C LEU A 151 -20.77 -1.55 -7.84
N THR A 152 -21.54 -1.06 -8.81
CA THR A 152 -22.27 -1.91 -9.76
C THR A 152 -21.75 -1.69 -11.16
N VAL A 153 -21.27 -2.77 -11.78
CA VAL A 153 -20.79 -2.75 -13.17
C VAL A 153 -21.78 -3.50 -14.04
N LYS A 154 -22.29 -2.83 -15.08
CA LYS A 154 -23.40 -3.33 -15.92
C LYS A 154 -22.97 -4.24 -17.07
N LYS A 155 -21.67 -4.38 -17.30
CA LYS A 155 -21.10 -5.16 -18.40
C LYS A 155 -20.06 -6.13 -17.85
N PRO A 156 -19.92 -7.33 -18.45
CA PRO A 156 -18.86 -8.25 -18.07
C PRO A 156 -17.46 -7.63 -18.18
N GLY A 157 -16.53 -8.13 -17.40
CA GLY A 157 -15.16 -7.63 -17.37
C GLY A 157 -14.43 -7.94 -16.07
N SER A 158 -13.27 -7.31 -15.90
CA SER A 158 -12.43 -7.46 -14.73
C SER A 158 -12.28 -6.13 -14.02
N ILE A 159 -12.35 -6.16 -12.69
CA ILE A 159 -12.19 -4.98 -11.85
C ILE A 159 -11.07 -5.23 -10.86
N ALA A 160 -10.01 -4.43 -10.95
CA ALA A 160 -8.92 -4.47 -9.99
C ALA A 160 -9.12 -3.40 -8.91
N PHE A 161 -8.91 -3.79 -7.66
CA PHE A 161 -8.97 -2.92 -6.50
C PHE A 161 -7.56 -2.75 -5.92
N THR A 162 -7.21 -1.51 -5.60
CA THR A 162 -5.92 -1.13 -4.99
C THR A 162 -6.16 -0.12 -3.88
N VAL A 163 -5.28 -0.09 -2.88
CA VAL A 163 -5.24 1.01 -1.91
C VAL A 163 -4.74 2.26 -2.64
N GLY A 164 -5.48 3.35 -2.57
CA GLY A 164 -5.07 4.61 -3.19
C GLY A 164 -3.94 5.29 -2.43
N GLY A 165 -3.21 6.17 -3.11
CA GLY A 165 -2.04 6.84 -2.53
C GLY A 165 -2.36 7.91 -1.48
N GLY A 166 -3.61 8.37 -1.41
CA GLY A 166 -4.04 9.45 -0.52
C GLY A 166 -4.90 8.96 0.64
N PHE A 167 -4.60 9.48 1.82
CA PHE A 167 -5.42 9.36 3.02
C PHE A 167 -5.46 10.72 3.73
N THR A 168 -6.60 11.08 4.31
CA THR A 168 -6.70 12.29 5.14
C THR A 168 -7.46 11.94 6.40
N GLY A 169 -6.76 11.96 7.53
CA GLY A 169 -7.37 11.89 8.85
C GLY A 169 -7.81 13.27 9.31
N LYS A 170 -8.86 13.33 10.11
CA LYS A 170 -9.26 14.52 10.87
C LYS A 170 -9.36 14.12 12.33
N VAL A 171 -8.38 14.54 13.12
CA VAL A 171 -8.13 14.03 14.47
C VAL A 171 -8.36 15.11 15.50
N THR A 172 -9.01 14.74 16.61
CA THR A 172 -9.26 15.62 17.75
C THR A 172 -8.61 15.03 19.01
N PRO A 173 -7.42 15.53 19.40
CA PRO A 173 -6.86 15.26 20.72
C PRO A 173 -7.67 15.95 21.83
N LYS A 174 -8.00 15.19 22.87
CA LYS A 174 -8.78 15.65 24.03
C LYS A 174 -8.03 15.41 25.33
N ARG A 175 -8.20 16.33 26.27
CA ARG A 175 -7.72 16.22 27.65
C ARG A 175 -8.52 15.18 28.44
N ALA A 176 -8.08 14.90 29.66
CA ALA A 176 -8.74 13.94 30.55
C ALA A 176 -10.18 14.34 30.93
N ASP A 177 -10.51 15.62 30.89
CA ASP A 177 -11.86 16.15 31.11
C ASP A 177 -12.78 16.09 29.87
N GLY A 178 -12.27 15.55 28.75
CA GLY A 178 -12.99 15.42 27.48
C GLY A 178 -12.99 16.68 26.61
N THR A 179 -12.42 17.79 27.07
CA THR A 179 -12.27 19.01 26.26
C THR A 179 -11.16 18.84 25.22
N PRO A 180 -11.26 19.46 24.03
CA PRO A 180 -10.16 19.48 23.07
C PRO A 180 -8.90 20.10 23.67
N THR A 181 -7.73 19.60 23.28
CA THR A 181 -6.45 20.29 23.56
C THR A 181 -6.37 21.61 22.80
N ASP A 182 -5.35 22.44 23.08
CA ASP A 182 -5.17 23.73 22.40
C ASP A 182 -4.88 23.61 20.91
N LEU A 183 -4.46 22.42 20.44
CA LEU A 183 -4.31 22.11 19.02
C LEU A 183 -5.67 22.04 18.30
N GLY A 184 -6.75 21.77 19.04
CA GLY A 184 -8.08 21.56 18.47
C GLY A 184 -8.14 20.35 17.54
N THR A 185 -9.10 20.38 16.61
CA THR A 185 -9.21 19.37 15.54
C THR A 185 -8.35 19.78 14.36
N PHE A 186 -7.53 18.86 13.86
CA PHE A 186 -6.64 19.12 12.72
C PHE A 186 -6.77 18.04 11.64
N ASP A 187 -6.43 18.43 10.41
CA ASP A 187 -6.31 17.50 9.30
C ASP A 187 -4.89 16.91 9.26
N LEU A 188 -4.82 15.62 8.96
CA LEU A 188 -3.62 14.81 8.91
C LEU A 188 -3.54 14.18 7.51
N PRO A 189 -2.98 14.91 6.52
CA PRO A 189 -2.81 14.36 5.19
C PRO A 189 -1.67 13.34 5.21
N CYS A 190 -1.90 12.18 4.60
CA CYS A 190 -0.93 11.10 4.48
C CYS A 190 -0.81 10.65 3.02
N GLY A 191 0.43 10.43 2.58
CA GLY A 191 0.77 9.85 1.30
C GLY A 191 1.35 8.45 1.46
N MET A 192 0.96 7.50 0.62
CA MET A 192 1.57 6.18 0.60
C MET A 192 3.04 6.28 0.17
N ASP A 193 3.92 5.60 0.89
CA ASP A 193 5.34 5.55 0.53
C ASP A 193 5.52 4.78 -0.79
N PRO A 194 6.43 5.22 -1.68
CA PRO A 194 6.56 4.66 -3.02
C PRO A 194 7.14 3.24 -2.99
N GLY A 195 6.86 2.46 -4.05
CA GLY A 195 7.47 1.15 -4.29
C GLY A 195 6.81 -0.03 -3.54
N GLN A 196 5.68 0.19 -2.88
CA GLN A 196 4.89 -0.85 -2.23
C GLN A 196 3.82 -1.41 -3.17
N ASP A 197 3.47 -2.70 -3.00
CA ASP A 197 2.35 -3.32 -3.70
C ASP A 197 1.02 -2.95 -3.03
N ALA A 198 0.24 -2.09 -3.68
CA ALA A 198 -1.06 -1.65 -3.20
C ALA A 198 -2.24 -2.52 -3.67
N SER A 199 -2.01 -3.61 -4.42
CA SER A 199 -3.08 -4.44 -4.97
C SER A 199 -3.84 -5.24 -3.90
N LEU A 200 -5.17 -5.10 -3.88
CA LEU A 200 -6.06 -5.77 -2.95
C LEU A 200 -6.66 -7.04 -3.56
N ALA A 201 -7.39 -6.91 -4.67
CA ALA A 201 -8.08 -8.02 -5.32
C ALA A 201 -8.41 -7.69 -6.77
N THR A 202 -8.65 -8.73 -7.57
CA THR A 202 -9.30 -8.61 -8.88
C THR A 202 -10.60 -9.40 -8.89
N VAL A 203 -11.73 -8.72 -9.11
CA VAL A 203 -13.07 -9.33 -9.15
C VAL A 203 -13.52 -9.49 -10.60
N THR A 204 -14.06 -10.67 -10.93
CA THR A 204 -14.64 -10.92 -12.26
C THR A 204 -16.12 -10.56 -12.27
N VAL A 205 -16.55 -9.86 -13.32
CA VAL A 205 -17.96 -9.58 -13.63
C VAL A 205 -18.36 -10.45 -14.82
N ASN A 206 -19.32 -11.35 -14.60
CA ASN A 206 -19.82 -12.32 -15.58
C ASN A 206 -21.02 -11.80 -16.37
#